data_AF-A0A817GB82-F1
#
_entry.id   AF-A0A817GB82-F1
#
_cell.length_a   1.000
_cell.length_b   1.000
_cell.length_c   1.000
_cell.angle_alpha   90.00
_cell.angle_beta   90.00
_cell.angle_gamma   90.00
#
_symmetry.space_group_name_H-M   'P 1'
#
loop_
_entity.id
_entity.type
_entity.pdbx_description
1 polymer ?
#
loop_
_entity_poly.entity_id
_entity_poly.type
_entity_poly.pdbx_seq_one_letter_code
_entity_poly.pdbx_strand_id
1 'polypeptide(L)'
;MIMDSLVIIMGVTGKVSREESRLGYSISLHEYDGTNLYAGTESQWGTLYFDFDKEETRRFLFASALYYLDRFHFDGIRFDAVSQMIRRNQTDIQSAISFLHELNHIIHTHYPGVLCIAEETEGYPNLNRTMNFDLKWNIGWSNDARNFLRTPYTERFQHWKQKILDVLNCARWNDDKMICTLSHDDTNDGPFSSKNILLNCVSHARNDMDKFADLRNLFAWQICMPSRGHMIHMGDEIVQPMSWFQRCFRGKSSMDWSLSNSTSLHGKIQEYIRDLNHLYILYPQFWEYGEEGYSLIYEYGENLVIAYHRGIFNNCRITVIHNFSNRGYTSYDIPLPRSDPNVERIRDAIEIFNTDDLKYGGSGTFQNQQIEIKRNNGEDIIFTVALPPLSTIILEENLI
;
A
#
# COMPACT_ATOMS: atom_id res chain seq x y z
N MET A 1 6.88 -22.15 12.52
CA MET A 1 6.58 -20.82 13.10
C MET A 1 5.08 -20.69 13.11
N ILE A 2 4.49 -20.53 14.29
CA ILE A 2 3.12 -20.03 14.39
C ILE A 2 3.17 -18.65 13.73
N MET A 3 2.39 -18.41 12.67
CA MET A 3 2.15 -17.05 12.20
C MET A 3 1.42 -16.36 13.35
N ASP A 4 2.15 -15.64 14.20
CA ASP A 4 1.53 -14.69 15.11
C ASP A 4 0.75 -13.73 14.22
N SER A 5 -0.57 -13.85 14.30
CA SER A 5 -1.47 -13.03 13.50
C SER A 5 -1.44 -11.63 14.11
N LEU A 6 -0.81 -10.69 13.41
CA LEU A 6 -0.71 -9.30 13.83
C LEU A 6 -2.09 -8.64 13.75
N VAL A 7 -2.60 -8.11 14.87
CA VAL A 7 -3.91 -7.46 14.94
C VAL A 7 -3.75 -5.97 15.17
N ILE A 8 -4.11 -5.19 14.14
CA ILE A 8 -4.18 -3.72 14.23
C ILE A 8 -5.64 -3.29 14.40
N ILE A 9 -5.91 -2.48 15.41
CA ILE A 9 -7.23 -1.86 15.59
C ILE A 9 -7.27 -0.48 14.93
N MET A 10 -8.41 -0.13 14.33
CA MET A 10 -8.69 1.24 13.92
C MET A 10 -9.09 2.05 15.16
N GLY A 11 -8.23 2.97 15.58
CA GLY A 11 -8.50 3.91 16.66
C GLY A 11 -9.29 5.11 16.13
N VAL A 12 -10.56 5.25 16.55
CA VAL A 12 -11.34 6.47 16.28
C VAL A 12 -10.99 7.50 17.35
N THR A 13 -9.90 8.24 17.15
CA THR A 13 -9.30 9.06 18.23
C THR A 13 -9.64 10.54 18.15
N GLY A 14 -10.32 10.99 17.09
CA GLY A 14 -10.61 12.40 16.90
C GLY A 14 -12.00 12.86 17.35
N LYS A 15 -13.01 11.99 17.31
CA LYS A 15 -14.41 12.40 17.29
C LYS A 15 -15.30 11.48 18.13
N VAL A 16 -16.40 12.04 18.66
CA VAL A 16 -17.48 11.32 19.35
C VAL A 16 -18.82 11.59 18.67
N SER A 17 -19.69 10.57 18.62
CA SER A 17 -21.03 10.71 18.04
C SER A 17 -21.91 11.66 18.86
N ARG A 18 -22.77 12.41 18.17
CA ARG A 18 -23.86 13.19 18.80
C ARG A 18 -25.10 12.36 19.14
N GLU A 19 -25.20 11.12 18.65
CA GLU A 19 -26.42 10.32 18.79
C GLU A 19 -26.80 10.13 20.26
N GLU A 20 -28.02 10.54 20.62
CA GLU A 20 -28.74 9.98 21.77
C GLU A 20 -28.86 8.47 21.54
N SER A 21 -27.88 7.69 22.00
CA SER A 21 -28.04 6.25 22.05
C SER A 21 -29.32 5.98 22.86
N ARG A 22 -30.10 4.95 22.50
CA ARG A 22 -31.25 4.48 23.32
C ARG A 22 -30.87 4.14 24.77
N LEU A 23 -29.58 4.17 25.10
CA LEU A 23 -28.96 3.89 26.39
C LEU A 23 -28.29 5.12 27.04
N GLY A 24 -28.36 6.33 26.46
CA GLY A 24 -27.84 7.58 27.06
C GLY A 24 -26.31 7.76 27.16
N TYR A 25 -25.48 6.83 26.67
CA TYR A 25 -24.02 6.87 26.90
C TYR A 25 -23.27 7.95 26.10
N SER A 26 -23.72 8.32 24.89
CA SER A 26 -23.03 9.35 24.08
C SER A 26 -23.16 10.76 24.68
N ILE A 27 -24.24 11.03 25.43
CA ILE A 27 -24.38 12.26 26.22
C ILE A 27 -23.19 12.33 27.18
N SER A 28 -22.91 11.26 27.95
CA SER A 28 -21.88 11.29 28.99
C SER A 28 -20.42 11.54 28.55
N LEU A 29 -20.09 11.41 27.25
CA LEU A 29 -18.76 11.77 26.74
C LEU A 29 -18.67 13.22 26.24
N HIS A 30 -19.78 13.75 25.74
CA HIS A 30 -19.87 15.14 25.32
C HIS A 30 -20.30 16.05 26.47
N GLU A 31 -21.42 15.75 27.11
CA GLU A 31 -22.10 16.54 28.13
C GLU A 31 -22.35 15.70 29.39
N TYR A 32 -21.82 16.19 30.52
CA TYR A 32 -22.14 15.68 31.85
C TYR A 32 -22.55 16.87 32.68
N ASP A 33 -23.59 16.75 33.52
CA ASP A 33 -24.10 17.82 34.40
C ASP A 33 -24.47 19.18 33.76
N GLY A 34 -24.67 19.22 32.43
CA GLY A 34 -24.96 20.45 31.69
C GLY A 34 -23.71 21.18 31.18
N THR A 35 -22.53 20.56 31.30
CA THR A 35 -21.26 21.09 30.80
C THR A 35 -20.57 20.11 29.86
N ASN A 36 -19.77 20.65 28.92
CA ASN A 36 -18.98 19.81 28.03
C ASN A 36 -17.89 19.07 28.81
N LEU A 37 -17.91 17.73 28.82
CA LEU A 37 -16.92 16.90 29.49
C LEU A 37 -15.66 16.75 28.63
N TYR A 38 -15.67 15.85 27.64
CA TYR A 38 -14.47 15.52 26.84
C TYR A 38 -14.46 16.09 25.42
N ALA A 39 -15.61 16.52 24.88
CA ALA A 39 -15.74 16.97 23.49
C ALA A 39 -16.65 18.21 23.39
N GLY A 40 -16.44 19.06 22.37
CA GLY A 40 -17.20 20.30 22.27
C GLY A 40 -17.25 21.00 20.90
N THR A 41 -16.28 20.78 20.00
CA THR A 41 -16.27 21.45 18.68
C THR A 41 -16.94 20.58 17.64
N GLU A 42 -17.89 21.13 16.89
CA GLU A 42 -18.55 20.39 15.80
C GLU A 42 -17.59 20.11 14.63
N SER A 43 -17.65 18.88 14.15
CA SER A 43 -16.95 18.45 12.95
C SER A 43 -17.84 18.60 11.72
N GLN A 44 -17.23 18.55 10.54
CA GLN A 44 -17.96 18.58 9.27
C GLN A 44 -18.92 17.39 9.04
N TRP A 45 -18.85 16.34 9.87
CA TRP A 45 -19.71 15.15 9.79
C TRP A 45 -20.85 15.16 10.81
N GLY A 46 -21.11 16.28 11.49
CA GLY A 46 -22.11 16.35 12.55
C GLY A 46 -21.75 15.56 13.81
N THR A 47 -20.46 15.24 13.99
CA THR A 47 -19.89 14.68 15.23
C THR A 47 -19.16 15.78 16.01
N LEU A 48 -18.60 15.46 17.18
CA LEU A 48 -17.85 16.41 17.99
C LEU A 48 -16.39 15.99 18.12
N TYR A 49 -15.45 16.92 17.98
CA TYR A 49 -14.05 16.68 18.26
C TYR A 49 -13.78 16.64 19.76
N PHE A 50 -12.93 15.70 20.17
CA PHE A 50 -12.38 15.66 21.53
C PHE A 50 -11.55 16.92 21.83
N ASP A 51 -11.60 17.36 23.08
CA ASP A 51 -10.87 18.52 23.57
C ASP A 51 -9.50 18.13 24.11
N PHE A 52 -8.49 18.12 23.24
CA PHE A 52 -7.11 17.74 23.59
C PHE A 52 -6.40 18.74 24.51
N ASP A 53 -7.01 19.90 24.76
CA ASP A 53 -6.52 20.94 25.67
C ASP A 53 -6.87 20.63 27.13
N LYS A 54 -7.86 19.75 27.36
CA LYS A 54 -8.25 19.28 28.68
C LYS A 54 -7.48 18.03 29.07
N GLU A 55 -6.81 18.09 30.21
CA GLU A 55 -6.01 16.99 30.73
C GLU A 55 -6.83 15.72 30.96
N GLU A 56 -8.07 15.84 31.44
CA GLU A 56 -8.97 14.71 31.65
C GLU A 56 -9.31 13.98 30.35
N THR A 57 -9.52 14.73 29.26
CA THR A 57 -9.73 14.17 27.92
C THR A 57 -8.49 13.44 27.44
N ARG A 58 -7.31 14.04 27.57
CA ARG A 58 -6.04 13.42 27.18
C ARG A 58 -5.84 12.10 27.90
N ARG A 59 -5.98 12.11 29.24
CA ARG A 59 -5.81 10.92 30.08
C ARG A 59 -6.84 9.84 29.77
N PHE A 60 -8.08 10.21 29.49
CA PHE A 60 -9.10 9.27 29.04
C PHE A 60 -8.69 8.57 27.73
N LEU A 61 -8.25 9.34 26.73
CA LEU A 61 -7.83 8.79 25.44
C LEU A 61 -6.55 7.94 25.56
N PHE A 62 -5.58 8.38 26.36
CA PHE A 62 -4.36 7.61 26.65
C PHE A 62 -4.71 6.28 27.32
N ALA A 63 -5.54 6.31 28.37
CA ALA A 63 -5.99 5.12 29.07
C ALA A 63 -6.78 4.18 28.15
N SER A 64 -7.61 4.72 27.25
CA SER A 64 -8.35 3.92 26.26
C SER A 64 -7.41 3.18 25.32
N ALA A 65 -6.43 3.87 24.73
CA ALA A 65 -5.44 3.23 23.86
C ALA A 65 -4.67 2.12 24.60
N LEU A 66 -4.15 2.41 25.79
CA LEU A 66 -3.43 1.42 26.59
C LEU A 66 -4.32 0.27 27.06
N TYR A 67 -5.60 0.51 27.32
CA TYR A 67 -6.55 -0.53 27.70
C TYR A 67 -6.73 -1.56 26.59
N TYR A 68 -6.85 -1.14 25.34
CA TYR A 68 -6.97 -2.06 24.22
C TYR A 68 -5.69 -2.90 24.02
N LEU A 69 -4.53 -2.26 24.13
CA LEU A 69 -3.24 -2.96 24.08
C LEU A 69 -3.06 -3.94 25.25
N ASP A 70 -3.39 -3.53 26.48
CA ASP A 70 -3.28 -4.35 27.70
C ASP A 70 -4.24 -5.55 27.70
N ARG A 71 -5.51 -5.32 27.36
CA ARG A 71 -6.56 -6.33 27.58
C ARG A 71 -6.81 -7.23 26.38
N PHE A 72 -6.54 -6.73 25.17
CA PHE A 72 -6.78 -7.47 23.94
C PHE A 72 -5.50 -7.82 23.20
N HIS A 73 -4.34 -7.34 23.67
CA HIS A 73 -3.02 -7.64 23.11
C HIS A 73 -2.93 -7.30 21.62
N PHE A 74 -3.51 -6.17 21.21
CA PHE A 74 -3.32 -5.69 19.83
C PHE A 74 -1.87 -5.26 19.60
N ASP A 75 -1.40 -5.48 18.38
CA ASP A 75 -0.02 -5.22 17.96
C ASP A 75 0.13 -3.85 17.29
N GLY A 76 -0.98 -3.13 17.09
CA GLY A 76 -0.93 -1.80 16.49
C GLY A 76 -2.25 -1.04 16.57
N ILE A 77 -2.13 0.27 16.41
CA ILE A 77 -3.25 1.20 16.33
C ILE A 77 -3.10 2.01 15.05
N ARG A 78 -4.11 1.95 14.18
CA ARG A 78 -4.22 2.82 13.01
C ARG A 78 -5.16 3.98 13.32
N PHE A 79 -4.65 5.19 13.16
CA PHE A 79 -5.34 6.45 13.39
C PHE A 79 -5.95 6.96 12.09
N ASP A 80 -7.26 7.06 12.07
CA ASP A 80 -8.04 7.57 10.94
C ASP A 80 -8.17 9.11 11.00
N ALA A 81 -8.12 9.75 9.85
CA ALA A 81 -8.31 11.17 9.63
C ALA A 81 -7.42 12.06 10.52
N VAL A 82 -6.12 11.76 10.61
CA VAL A 82 -5.16 12.49 11.46
C VAL A 82 -5.13 13.99 11.12
N SER A 83 -5.19 14.35 9.83
CA SER A 83 -5.25 15.75 9.39
C SER A 83 -6.41 16.52 10.02
N GLN A 84 -7.50 15.83 10.31
CA GLN A 84 -8.72 16.41 10.88
C GLN A 84 -8.62 16.57 12.39
N MET A 85 -7.85 15.70 13.06
CA MET A 85 -7.45 15.90 14.46
C MET A 85 -6.57 17.14 14.58
N ILE A 86 -5.59 17.29 13.69
CA ILE A 86 -4.67 18.43 13.63
C ILE A 86 -5.46 19.74 13.40
N ARG A 87 -6.44 19.71 12.48
CA ARG A 87 -7.24 20.88 12.11
C ARG A 87 -8.48 21.13 12.95
N ARG A 88 -8.72 20.32 13.99
CA ARG A 88 -9.85 20.50 14.94
C ARG A 88 -10.02 21.97 15.30
N ASN A 89 -8.90 22.61 15.65
CA ASN A 89 -8.84 24.02 15.98
C ASN A 89 -7.89 24.72 15.00
N GLN A 90 -8.44 25.45 14.02
CA GLN A 90 -7.67 26.10 12.96
C GLN A 90 -6.61 27.09 13.50
N THR A 91 -6.76 27.55 14.74
CA THR A 91 -5.85 28.50 15.38
C THR A 91 -4.84 27.83 16.31
N ASP A 92 -5.06 26.59 16.74
CA ASP A 92 -4.16 25.86 17.63
C ASP A 92 -3.95 24.41 17.18
N ILE A 93 -3.04 24.27 16.23
CA ILE A 93 -2.57 23.00 15.71
C ILE A 93 -1.59 22.33 16.69
N GLN A 94 -0.89 23.13 17.51
CA GLN A 94 0.22 22.64 18.33
C GLN A 94 -0.27 21.74 19.47
N SER A 95 -1.45 22.03 20.03
CA SER A 95 -2.09 21.15 21.01
C SER A 95 -2.36 19.75 20.46
N ALA A 96 -2.89 19.65 19.24
CA ALA A 96 -3.15 18.37 18.59
C ALA A 96 -1.86 17.60 18.27
N ILE A 97 -0.82 18.30 17.79
CA ILE A 97 0.51 17.70 17.56
C ILE A 97 1.09 17.15 18.88
N SER A 98 1.03 17.96 19.94
CA SER A 98 1.52 17.58 21.27
C SER A 98 0.75 16.37 21.82
N PHE A 99 -0.57 16.34 21.67
CA PHE A 99 -1.41 15.20 22.01
C PHE A 99 -0.96 13.91 21.30
N LEU A 100 -0.83 13.95 19.98
CA LEU A 100 -0.46 12.77 19.18
C LEU A 100 0.95 12.28 19.53
N HIS A 101 1.90 13.20 19.67
CA HIS A 101 3.26 12.88 20.08
C HIS A 101 3.29 12.19 21.45
N GLU A 102 2.60 12.74 22.45
CA GLU A 102 2.56 12.17 23.80
C GLU A 102 1.84 10.81 23.82
N LEU A 103 0.70 10.68 23.13
CA LEU A 103 -0.03 9.42 23.02
C LEU A 103 0.87 8.30 22.46
N ASN A 104 1.52 8.55 21.32
CA ASN A 104 2.41 7.57 20.71
C ASN A 104 3.63 7.28 21.60
N HIS A 105 4.21 8.30 22.23
CA HIS A 105 5.31 8.12 23.19
C HIS A 105 4.92 7.19 24.36
N ILE A 106 3.74 7.39 24.94
CA ILE A 106 3.22 6.56 26.04
C ILE A 106 2.97 5.13 25.54
N ILE A 107 2.37 4.95 24.36
CA ILE A 107 2.17 3.63 23.75
C ILE A 107 3.50 2.88 23.64
N HIS A 108 4.53 3.49 23.03
CA HIS A 108 5.82 2.82 22.84
C HIS A 108 6.60 2.61 24.14
N THR A 109 6.38 3.44 25.16
CA THR A 109 6.99 3.28 26.48
C THR A 109 6.43 2.04 27.19
N HIS A 110 5.12 1.83 27.10
CA HIS A 110 4.46 0.70 27.76
C HIS A 110 4.48 -0.59 26.92
N TYR A 111 4.45 -0.48 25.60
CA TYR A 111 4.39 -1.59 24.65
C TYR A 111 5.43 -1.44 23.53
N PRO A 112 6.72 -1.68 23.81
CA PRO A 112 7.78 -1.61 22.80
C PRO A 112 7.52 -2.65 21.71
N GLY A 113 7.23 -2.20 20.49
CA GLY A 113 6.93 -3.06 19.33
C GLY A 113 5.53 -2.87 18.74
N VAL A 114 4.62 -2.21 19.45
CA VAL A 114 3.30 -1.84 18.90
C VAL A 114 3.47 -0.78 17.80
N LEU A 115 2.78 -0.98 16.68
CA LEU A 115 2.80 -0.04 15.54
C LEU A 115 1.73 1.05 15.68
N CYS A 116 2.14 2.31 15.59
CA CYS A 116 1.27 3.47 15.45
C CYS A 116 1.26 3.95 13.99
N ILE A 117 0.12 3.81 13.32
CA ILE A 117 -0.02 4.06 11.87
C ILE A 117 -0.95 5.25 11.63
N ALA A 118 -0.49 6.27 10.90
CA ALA A 118 -1.29 7.44 10.57
C ALA A 118 -1.90 7.36 9.16
N GLU A 119 -3.18 7.69 9.05
CA GLU A 119 -3.79 8.12 7.79
C GLU A 119 -3.94 9.65 7.81
N GLU A 120 -3.12 10.33 6.99
CA GLU A 120 -2.97 11.78 6.91
C GLU A 120 -2.95 12.18 5.43
N THR A 121 -3.83 13.12 5.05
CA THR A 121 -4.19 13.43 3.65
C THR A 121 -3.75 14.80 3.14
N GLU A 122 -3.28 15.70 4.02
CA GLU A 122 -2.92 17.08 3.70
C GLU A 122 -1.42 17.31 3.51
N GLY A 123 -0.60 16.26 3.68
CA GLY A 123 0.83 16.32 3.39
C GLY A 123 1.65 17.00 4.49
N TYR A 124 1.22 16.88 5.75
CA TYR A 124 2.08 17.26 6.88
C TYR A 124 3.37 16.44 6.78
N PRO A 125 4.55 17.09 6.79
CA PRO A 125 5.82 16.39 6.64
C PRO A 125 6.31 15.86 7.99
N ASN A 126 7.11 14.79 7.96
CA ASN A 126 7.84 14.30 9.13
C ASN A 126 6.90 13.89 10.28
N LEU A 127 5.74 13.27 10.01
CA LEU A 127 4.85 12.72 11.04
C LEU A 127 5.60 11.76 11.96
N ASN A 128 6.49 10.94 11.40
CA ASN A 128 7.28 9.99 12.15
C ASN A 128 8.14 10.68 13.23
N ARG A 129 8.69 11.86 12.92
CA ARG A 129 9.53 12.62 13.85
C ARG A 129 8.73 13.55 14.77
N THR A 130 7.68 14.18 14.24
CA THR A 130 6.95 15.26 14.93
C THR A 130 5.84 14.74 15.82
N MET A 131 5.23 13.61 15.46
CA MET A 131 4.11 13.01 16.17
C MET A 131 4.40 11.56 16.59
N ASN A 132 5.62 11.09 16.38
CA ASN A 132 6.11 9.78 16.82
C ASN A 132 5.28 8.60 16.26
N PHE A 133 4.76 8.72 15.04
CA PHE A 133 4.18 7.58 14.32
C PHE A 133 5.28 6.66 13.76
N ASP A 134 4.97 5.39 13.57
CA ASP A 134 5.89 4.44 12.91
C ASP A 134 5.70 4.43 11.41
N LEU A 135 4.46 4.57 10.94
CA LEU A 135 4.08 4.42 9.54
C LEU A 135 3.01 5.44 9.14
N LYS A 136 3.03 5.84 7.88
CA LYS A 136 2.03 6.71 7.24
C LYS A 136 1.44 6.03 6.01
N TRP A 137 0.13 6.14 5.82
CA TRP A 137 -0.51 5.69 4.58
C TRP A 137 -0.06 6.55 3.39
N ASN A 138 0.35 5.90 2.30
CA ASN A 138 0.62 6.57 1.03
C ASN A 138 -0.66 6.68 0.19
N ILE A 139 -1.52 7.63 0.57
CA ILE A 139 -2.79 7.89 -0.10
C ILE A 139 -2.57 8.54 -1.48
N GLY A 140 -1.44 9.22 -1.67
CA GLY A 140 -1.02 9.72 -2.98
C GLY A 140 -0.85 8.56 -3.96
N TRP A 141 -0.07 7.54 -3.57
CA TRP A 141 0.14 6.34 -4.39
C TRP A 141 -1.17 5.65 -4.76
N SER A 142 -2.10 5.46 -3.81
CA SER A 142 -3.35 4.74 -4.09
C SER A 142 -4.22 5.46 -5.14
N ASN A 143 -4.22 6.79 -5.11
CA ASN A 143 -4.90 7.64 -6.09
C ASN A 143 -4.19 7.63 -7.44
N ASP A 144 -2.88 7.80 -7.45
CA ASP A 144 -2.08 7.84 -8.68
C ASP A 144 -2.10 6.50 -9.40
N ALA A 145 -2.04 5.38 -8.67
CA ALA A 145 -2.13 4.04 -9.21
C ALA A 145 -3.49 3.80 -9.89
N ARG A 146 -4.61 4.15 -9.24
CA ARG A 146 -5.94 4.04 -9.87
C ARG A 146 -6.11 4.96 -11.06
N ASN A 147 -5.58 6.18 -10.97
CA ASN A 147 -5.59 7.11 -12.09
C ASN A 147 -4.73 6.64 -13.26
N PHE A 148 -3.64 5.92 -13.00
CA PHE A 148 -2.81 5.30 -14.03
C PHE A 148 -3.56 4.13 -14.69
N LEU A 149 -4.21 3.27 -13.91
CA LEU A 149 -5.03 2.19 -14.44
C LEU A 149 -6.16 2.70 -15.32
N ARG A 150 -6.79 3.84 -14.99
CA ARG A 150 -7.83 4.46 -15.84
C ARG A 150 -7.31 5.06 -17.13
N THR A 151 -6.03 5.38 -17.20
CA THR A 151 -5.44 5.96 -18.40
C THR A 151 -5.41 4.91 -19.51
N PRO A 152 -6.04 5.17 -20.67
CA PRO A 152 -5.97 4.29 -21.83
C PRO A 152 -4.53 3.92 -22.19
N TYR A 153 -4.27 2.69 -22.63
CA TYR A 153 -2.92 2.22 -22.94
C TYR A 153 -2.13 3.16 -23.88
N THR A 154 -2.80 3.77 -24.85
CA THR A 154 -2.21 4.72 -25.81
C THR A 154 -1.80 6.06 -25.21
N GLU A 155 -2.31 6.40 -24.02
CA GLU A 155 -2.07 7.67 -23.33
C GLU A 155 -1.11 7.51 -22.14
N ARG A 156 -0.81 6.28 -21.70
CA ARG A 156 0.02 6.00 -20.52
C ARG A 156 1.38 6.70 -20.55
N PHE A 157 2.01 6.81 -21.71
CA PHE A 157 3.29 7.50 -21.87
C PHE A 157 3.24 8.96 -21.40
N GLN A 158 2.14 9.67 -21.69
CA GLN A 158 1.97 11.08 -21.31
C GLN A 158 1.89 11.27 -19.79
N HIS A 159 1.52 10.21 -19.06
CA HIS A 159 1.38 10.20 -17.61
C HIS A 159 2.48 9.41 -16.89
N TRP A 160 3.40 8.79 -17.64
CA TRP A 160 4.41 7.86 -17.13
C TRP A 160 5.26 8.46 -16.01
N LYS A 161 5.85 9.62 -16.27
CA LYS A 161 6.72 10.30 -15.31
C LYS A 161 5.99 10.57 -14.00
N GLN A 162 4.83 11.23 -14.09
CA GLN A 162 4.11 11.71 -12.90
C GLN A 162 3.49 10.57 -12.08
N LYS A 163 3.01 9.52 -12.75
CA LYS A 163 2.25 8.45 -12.06
C LYS A 163 3.08 7.22 -11.69
N ILE A 164 4.26 7.03 -12.29
CA ILE A 164 5.12 5.86 -12.03
C ILE A 164 6.46 6.31 -11.44
N LEU A 165 7.22 7.11 -12.20
CA LEU A 165 8.59 7.47 -11.81
C LEU A 165 8.63 8.37 -10.58
N ASP A 166 7.84 9.45 -10.57
CA ASP A 166 7.78 10.40 -9.46
C ASP A 166 7.20 9.72 -8.20
N VAL A 167 6.32 8.73 -8.36
CA VAL A 167 5.75 7.95 -7.25
C VAL A 167 6.80 7.05 -6.61
N LEU A 168 7.61 6.34 -7.40
CA LEU A 168 8.74 5.56 -6.89
C LEU A 168 9.79 6.45 -6.20
N ASN A 169 10.06 7.62 -6.79
CA ASN A 169 10.96 8.60 -6.21
C ASN A 169 10.40 9.28 -4.96
N CYS A 170 9.09 9.46 -4.86
CA CYS A 170 8.47 9.96 -3.64
C CYS A 170 8.58 8.89 -2.55
N ALA A 171 8.26 7.63 -2.85
CA ALA A 171 8.30 6.54 -1.89
C ALA A 171 9.68 6.34 -1.27
N ARG A 172 10.76 6.38 -2.07
CA ARG A 172 12.13 6.13 -1.56
C ARG A 172 12.77 7.32 -0.83
N TRP A 173 12.41 8.55 -1.18
CA TRP A 173 13.03 9.78 -0.65
C TRP A 173 12.11 10.55 0.30
N ASN A 174 10.99 9.95 0.71
CA ASN A 174 10.15 10.53 1.74
C ASN A 174 10.86 10.47 3.10
N ASP A 175 10.68 11.51 3.93
CA ASP A 175 11.13 11.49 5.32
C ASP A 175 10.25 10.57 6.18
N ASP A 176 8.97 10.40 5.81
CA ASP A 176 8.04 9.52 6.50
C ASP A 176 8.12 8.09 5.96
N LYS A 177 8.08 7.13 6.86
CA LYS A 177 8.01 5.70 6.52
C LYS A 177 6.61 5.37 6.04
N MET A 178 6.48 4.96 4.78
CA MET A 178 5.17 4.83 4.15
C MET A 178 4.74 3.38 3.93
N ILE A 179 3.43 3.16 3.97
CA ILE A 179 2.79 1.91 3.50
C ILE A 179 1.88 2.18 2.31
N CYS A 180 1.94 1.29 1.31
CA CYS A 180 1.14 1.40 0.10
C CYS A 180 -0.24 0.76 0.33
N THR A 181 -1.31 1.56 0.35
CA THR A 181 -2.61 1.09 0.82
C THR A 181 -3.69 1.15 -0.26
N LEU A 182 -4.40 0.05 -0.45
CA LEU A 182 -5.73 0.02 -1.08
C LEU A 182 -6.73 -0.20 0.07
N SER A 183 -7.56 0.80 0.36
CA SER A 183 -8.42 0.83 1.55
C SER A 183 -9.90 0.73 1.19
N HIS A 184 -10.73 0.50 2.21
CA HIS A 184 -12.18 0.47 2.07
C HIS A 184 -12.76 1.81 1.58
N ASP A 185 -12.19 2.94 2.02
CA ASP A 185 -12.64 4.28 1.63
C ASP A 185 -12.42 4.55 0.16
N ASP A 186 -11.38 3.94 -0.43
CA ASP A 186 -11.11 4.12 -1.85
C ASP A 186 -12.32 3.70 -2.70
N THR A 187 -13.11 2.72 -2.27
CA THR A 187 -14.29 2.24 -3.01
C THR A 187 -15.61 2.86 -2.53
N ASN A 188 -15.54 3.84 -1.64
CA ASN A 188 -16.68 4.45 -0.93
C ASN A 188 -17.09 5.83 -1.50
N ASP A 189 -16.96 6.04 -2.81
CA ASP A 189 -17.30 7.30 -3.50
C ASP A 189 -18.83 7.58 -3.61
N GLY A 190 -19.62 7.05 -2.69
CA GLY A 190 -21.08 7.23 -2.63
C GLY A 190 -21.89 6.16 -3.37
N PRO A 191 -23.24 6.22 -3.27
CA PRO A 191 -24.17 5.20 -3.76
C PRO A 191 -23.93 4.72 -5.20
N PHE A 192 -23.55 5.67 -6.06
CA PHE A 192 -23.63 5.56 -7.51
C PHE A 192 -22.25 5.55 -8.17
N SER A 193 -21.18 5.80 -7.42
CA SER A 193 -19.82 5.79 -7.96
C SER A 193 -19.20 4.42 -7.78
N SER A 194 -18.96 3.74 -8.89
CA SER A 194 -18.20 2.49 -8.95
C SER A 194 -16.80 2.70 -9.53
N LYS A 195 -16.40 3.96 -9.78
CA LYS A 195 -15.20 4.29 -10.58
C LYS A 195 -13.89 3.83 -9.92
N ASN A 196 -13.87 3.72 -8.60
CA ASN A 196 -12.68 3.36 -7.82
C ASN A 196 -12.58 1.87 -7.51
N ILE A 197 -13.60 1.07 -7.88
CA ILE A 197 -13.49 -0.38 -7.91
C ILE A 197 -12.39 -0.74 -8.91
N LEU A 198 -11.44 -1.58 -8.50
CA LEU A 198 -10.25 -1.91 -9.29
C LEU A 198 -10.61 -2.38 -10.71
N LEU A 199 -11.62 -3.26 -10.84
CA LEU A 199 -12.08 -3.76 -12.14
C LEU A 199 -12.59 -2.64 -13.08
N ASN A 200 -13.20 -1.60 -12.52
CA ASN A 200 -13.69 -0.46 -13.30
C ASN A 200 -12.58 0.52 -13.66
N CYS A 201 -11.49 0.54 -12.89
CA CYS A 201 -10.30 1.33 -13.24
C CYS A 201 -9.68 0.85 -14.55
N VAL A 202 -9.81 -0.44 -14.90
CA VAL A 202 -9.28 -1.04 -16.14
C VAL A 202 -10.36 -1.26 -17.21
N SER A 203 -11.49 -0.55 -17.12
CA SER A 203 -12.65 -0.72 -18.02
C SER A 203 -12.36 -0.44 -19.50
N HIS A 204 -11.31 0.30 -19.81
CA HIS A 204 -10.86 0.59 -21.17
C HIS A 204 -10.17 -0.61 -21.86
N ALA A 205 -9.81 -1.64 -21.11
CA ALA A 205 -9.18 -2.86 -21.65
C ALA A 205 -10.14 -3.63 -22.57
N ARG A 206 -9.58 -4.32 -23.57
CA ARG A 206 -10.37 -4.93 -24.67
C ARG A 206 -11.11 -6.20 -24.24
N ASN A 207 -10.54 -6.94 -23.29
CA ASN A 207 -11.05 -8.21 -22.82
C ASN A 207 -10.68 -8.38 -21.34
N ASP A 208 -11.25 -9.39 -20.68
CA ASP A 208 -11.00 -9.61 -19.26
C ASP A 208 -9.58 -10.12 -18.97
N MET A 209 -8.91 -10.79 -19.90
CA MET A 209 -7.51 -11.20 -19.70
C MET A 209 -6.59 -9.98 -19.52
N ASP A 210 -6.77 -8.95 -20.35
CA ASP A 210 -6.01 -7.70 -20.26
C ASP A 210 -6.32 -6.95 -18.95
N LYS A 211 -7.60 -6.92 -18.53
CA LYS A 211 -8.00 -6.33 -17.23
C LYS A 211 -7.27 -6.99 -16.08
N PHE A 212 -7.29 -8.32 -16.03
CA PHE A 212 -6.67 -9.07 -14.95
C PHE A 212 -5.14 -9.02 -15.02
N ALA A 213 -4.53 -8.96 -16.20
CA ALA A 213 -3.09 -8.74 -16.35
C ALA A 213 -2.65 -7.40 -15.73
N ASP A 214 -3.36 -6.32 -16.06
CA ASP A 214 -3.07 -4.98 -15.54
C ASP A 214 -3.25 -4.91 -14.01
N LEU A 215 -4.25 -5.61 -13.47
CA LEU A 215 -4.47 -5.71 -12.02
C LEU A 215 -3.43 -6.57 -11.31
N ARG A 216 -2.99 -7.69 -11.92
CA ARG A 216 -1.84 -8.45 -11.38
C ARG A 216 -0.60 -7.55 -11.34
N ASN A 217 -0.33 -6.81 -12.41
CA ASN A 217 0.78 -5.88 -12.48
C ASN A 217 0.68 -4.77 -11.41
N LEU A 218 -0.51 -4.23 -11.14
CA LEU A 218 -0.74 -3.29 -10.03
C LEU A 218 -0.31 -3.88 -8.69
N PHE A 219 -0.78 -5.09 -8.35
CA PHE A 219 -0.45 -5.72 -7.06
C PHE A 219 1.03 -6.08 -6.97
N ALA A 220 1.65 -6.53 -8.06
CA ALA A 220 3.10 -6.74 -8.09
C ALA A 220 3.84 -5.42 -7.86
N TRP A 221 3.41 -4.34 -8.50
CA TRP A 221 3.97 -3.01 -8.28
C TRP A 221 3.81 -2.55 -6.83
N GLN A 222 2.63 -2.73 -6.21
CA GLN A 222 2.41 -2.43 -4.80
C GLN A 222 3.40 -3.15 -3.89
N ILE A 223 3.58 -4.46 -4.09
CA ILE A 223 4.46 -5.33 -3.26
C ILE A 223 5.93 -5.00 -3.50
N CYS A 224 6.29 -4.70 -4.74
CA CYS A 224 7.66 -4.42 -5.14
C CYS A 224 8.07 -2.96 -4.91
N MET A 225 7.14 -2.07 -4.57
CA MET A 225 7.44 -0.68 -4.24
C MET A 225 8.44 -0.56 -3.07
N PRO A 226 9.35 0.43 -3.09
CA PRO A 226 10.17 0.79 -1.93
C PRO A 226 9.30 1.40 -0.83
N SER A 227 8.69 0.54 -0.01
CA SER A 227 7.83 0.94 1.09
C SER A 227 8.04 0.01 2.29
N ARG A 228 7.55 0.40 3.46
CA ARG A 228 7.65 -0.41 4.69
C ARG A 228 6.58 -1.49 4.81
N GLY A 229 5.64 -1.53 3.87
CA GLY A 229 4.56 -2.51 3.87
C GLY A 229 3.44 -2.12 2.93
N HIS A 230 2.47 -3.01 2.84
CA HIS A 230 1.33 -2.90 1.94
C HIS A 230 0.04 -3.32 2.65
N MET A 231 -1.07 -2.77 2.18
CA MET A 231 -2.40 -3.13 2.65
C MET A 231 -3.35 -3.20 1.46
N ILE A 232 -4.21 -4.20 1.43
CA ILE A 232 -5.36 -4.28 0.54
C ILE A 232 -6.63 -4.48 1.37
N HIS A 233 -7.79 -4.08 0.86
CA HIS A 233 -9.05 -4.30 1.55
C HIS A 233 -9.68 -5.62 1.11
N MET A 234 -10.47 -6.24 2.00
CA MET A 234 -11.17 -7.47 1.64
C MET A 234 -12.05 -7.26 0.40
N GLY A 235 -11.99 -8.21 -0.52
CA GLY A 235 -12.59 -8.11 -1.84
C GLY A 235 -11.64 -7.66 -2.95
N ASP A 236 -10.57 -6.95 -2.63
CA ASP A 236 -9.55 -6.61 -3.63
C ASP A 236 -8.81 -7.88 -4.08
N GLU A 237 -8.64 -8.86 -3.19
CA GLU A 237 -7.95 -10.11 -3.48
C GLU A 237 -8.68 -11.03 -4.46
N ILE A 238 -9.98 -10.84 -4.61
CA ILE A 238 -10.82 -11.49 -5.62
C ILE A 238 -11.26 -10.52 -6.71
N VAL A 239 -10.77 -9.27 -6.71
CA VAL A 239 -11.20 -8.20 -7.63
C VAL A 239 -12.73 -8.12 -7.71
N GLN A 240 -13.35 -7.88 -6.56
CA GLN A 240 -14.81 -7.81 -6.44
C GLN A 240 -15.38 -6.75 -7.42
N PRO A 241 -16.37 -7.10 -8.27
CA PRO A 241 -16.98 -6.14 -9.21
C PRO A 241 -17.84 -5.04 -8.58
N MET A 242 -18.32 -5.25 -7.35
CA MET A 242 -19.12 -4.31 -6.57
C MET A 242 -18.31 -3.81 -5.38
N SER A 243 -18.48 -2.55 -4.97
CA SER A 243 -17.73 -2.05 -3.81
C SER A 243 -18.17 -2.73 -2.52
N TRP A 244 -17.27 -2.78 -1.54
CA TRP A 244 -17.58 -3.24 -0.20
C TRP A 244 -18.80 -2.50 0.37
N PHE A 245 -18.87 -1.18 0.18
CA PHE A 245 -19.98 -0.36 0.68
C PHE A 245 -21.32 -0.74 0.03
N GLN A 246 -21.35 -0.97 -1.28
CA GLN A 246 -22.57 -1.36 -1.98
C GLN A 246 -23.05 -2.74 -1.54
N ARG A 247 -22.14 -3.70 -1.42
CA ARG A 247 -22.48 -5.10 -1.14
C ARG A 247 -22.72 -5.37 0.34
N CYS A 248 -21.77 -4.99 1.17
CA CYS A 248 -21.77 -5.34 2.60
C CYS A 248 -22.55 -4.33 3.41
N PHE A 249 -22.22 -3.05 3.29
CA PHE A 249 -22.84 -2.01 4.12
C PHE A 249 -24.31 -1.77 3.73
N ARG A 250 -24.59 -1.54 2.44
CA ARG A 250 -25.96 -1.28 1.96
C ARG A 250 -26.75 -2.55 1.69
N GLY A 251 -26.15 -3.48 0.95
CA GLY A 251 -26.77 -4.75 0.58
C GLY A 251 -26.88 -5.75 1.73
N LYS A 252 -26.29 -5.45 2.89
CA LYS A 252 -26.29 -6.33 4.09
C LYS A 252 -25.87 -7.76 3.77
N SER A 253 -24.91 -7.91 2.86
CA SER A 253 -24.41 -9.20 2.36
C SER A 253 -22.93 -9.38 2.71
N SER A 254 -22.36 -10.58 2.53
CA SER A 254 -20.91 -10.77 2.58
C SER A 254 -20.26 -10.38 1.25
N MET A 255 -18.92 -10.41 1.18
CA MET A 255 -18.20 -10.47 -0.10
C MET A 255 -18.67 -11.65 -0.97
N ASP A 256 -18.45 -11.58 -2.28
CA ASP A 256 -18.89 -12.62 -3.22
C ASP A 256 -17.89 -13.76 -3.33
N TRP A 257 -17.92 -14.65 -2.34
CA TRP A 257 -17.03 -15.80 -2.31
C TRP A 257 -17.27 -16.81 -3.45
N SER A 258 -18.36 -16.69 -4.22
CA SER A 258 -18.54 -17.51 -5.43
C SER A 258 -17.51 -17.20 -6.52
N LEU A 259 -16.90 -16.00 -6.47
CA LEU A 259 -15.82 -15.59 -7.38
C LEU A 259 -14.50 -16.34 -7.13
N SER A 260 -14.29 -16.89 -5.94
CA SER A 260 -13.07 -17.62 -5.56
C SER A 260 -12.89 -18.99 -6.24
N ASN A 261 -13.68 -19.31 -7.27
CA ASN A 261 -13.48 -20.53 -8.04
C ASN A 261 -12.14 -20.48 -8.80
N SER A 262 -11.23 -21.42 -8.50
CA SER A 262 -9.86 -21.47 -9.02
C SER A 262 -9.74 -21.54 -10.54
N THR A 263 -10.77 -21.99 -11.26
CA THR A 263 -10.74 -21.99 -12.74
C THR A 263 -11.08 -20.64 -13.36
N SER A 264 -11.66 -19.71 -12.59
CA SER A 264 -12.02 -18.37 -13.02
C SER A 264 -10.86 -17.39 -12.87
N LEU A 265 -10.89 -16.24 -13.58
CA LEU A 265 -9.88 -15.20 -13.41
C LEU A 265 -9.82 -14.63 -11.99
N HIS A 266 -10.97 -14.55 -11.30
CA HIS A 266 -11.06 -14.12 -9.91
C HIS A 266 -10.37 -15.09 -8.94
N GLY A 267 -10.58 -16.40 -9.09
CA GLY A 267 -9.87 -17.40 -8.29
C GLY A 267 -8.37 -17.45 -8.61
N LYS A 268 -7.99 -17.28 -9.87
CA LYS A 268 -6.58 -17.23 -10.27
C LYS A 268 -5.84 -16.01 -9.72
N ILE A 269 -6.48 -14.84 -9.68
CA ILE A 269 -5.84 -13.66 -9.08
C ILE A 269 -5.77 -13.75 -7.54
N GLN A 270 -6.72 -14.45 -6.91
CA GLN A 270 -6.64 -14.76 -5.49
C GLN A 270 -5.45 -15.68 -5.17
N GLU A 271 -5.26 -16.73 -5.97
CA GLU A 271 -4.07 -17.60 -5.91
C GLU A 271 -2.77 -16.82 -6.16
N TYR A 272 -2.78 -15.92 -7.13
CA TYR A 272 -1.68 -15.00 -7.40
C TYR A 272 -1.32 -14.14 -6.18
N ILE A 273 -2.30 -13.54 -5.50
CA ILE A 273 -2.05 -12.69 -4.32
C ILE A 273 -1.50 -13.51 -3.15
N ARG A 274 -1.96 -14.76 -2.98
CA ARG A 274 -1.37 -15.70 -2.01
C ARG A 274 0.12 -15.93 -2.31
N ASP A 275 0.44 -16.31 -3.54
CA ASP A 275 1.81 -16.62 -3.94
C ASP A 275 2.71 -15.36 -3.89
N LEU A 276 2.18 -14.20 -4.22
CA LEU A 276 2.87 -12.91 -4.14
C LEU A 276 3.19 -12.53 -2.68
N ASN A 277 2.28 -12.79 -1.74
CA ASN A 277 2.57 -12.59 -0.31
C ASN A 277 3.62 -13.59 0.22
N HIS A 278 3.60 -14.84 -0.26
CA HIS A 278 4.66 -15.80 0.08
C HIS A 278 6.02 -15.35 -0.45
N LEU A 279 6.08 -14.82 -1.67
CA LEU A 279 7.28 -14.23 -2.24
C LEU A 279 7.81 -13.08 -1.37
N TYR A 280 6.92 -12.16 -0.97
CA TYR A 280 7.29 -11.03 -0.11
C TYR A 280 7.94 -11.50 1.20
N ILE A 281 7.34 -12.50 1.88
CA ILE A 281 7.88 -13.03 3.15
C ILE A 281 9.21 -13.76 2.92
N LEU A 282 9.32 -14.54 1.83
CA LEU A 282 10.48 -15.37 1.55
C LEU A 282 11.75 -14.57 1.26
N TYR A 283 11.61 -13.36 0.71
CA TYR A 283 12.73 -12.52 0.25
C TYR A 283 12.86 -11.24 1.10
N PRO A 284 13.79 -11.20 2.08
CA PRO A 284 13.99 -10.04 2.98
C PRO A 284 14.29 -8.73 2.27
N GLN A 285 14.84 -8.79 1.06
CA GLN A 285 14.98 -7.70 0.10
C GLN A 285 13.74 -6.78 0.00
N PHE A 286 12.54 -7.35 0.08
CA PHE A 286 11.30 -6.60 -0.04
C PHE A 286 10.85 -5.87 1.24
N TRP A 287 11.29 -6.29 2.42
CA TRP A 287 10.78 -5.76 3.70
C TRP A 287 11.85 -5.32 4.70
N GLU A 288 13.00 -5.98 4.76
CA GLU A 288 14.09 -5.63 5.69
C GLU A 288 14.76 -4.32 5.26
N TYR A 289 15.03 -4.17 3.96
CA TYR A 289 15.64 -2.98 3.40
C TYR A 289 14.63 -1.91 3.01
N GLY A 290 13.32 -2.20 3.05
CA GLY A 290 12.24 -1.28 2.73
C GLY A 290 12.54 -0.35 1.54
N GLU A 291 12.68 0.94 1.86
CA GLU A 291 13.05 2.00 0.92
C GLU A 291 14.54 1.94 0.58
N GLU A 292 15.41 1.70 1.56
CA GLU A 292 16.87 1.69 1.42
C GLU A 292 17.42 0.73 0.37
N GLY A 293 16.72 -0.38 0.13
CA GLY A 293 17.09 -1.38 -0.87
C GLY A 293 16.87 -0.93 -2.31
N TYR A 294 16.09 0.13 -2.55
CA TYR A 294 15.75 0.52 -3.91
C TYR A 294 16.87 1.27 -4.63
N SER A 295 17.15 0.81 -5.85
CA SER A 295 18.01 1.48 -6.82
C SER A 295 17.41 1.33 -8.21
N LEU A 296 17.06 2.45 -8.85
CA LEU A 296 16.63 2.46 -10.23
C LEU A 296 17.79 2.01 -11.13
N ILE A 297 17.54 1.04 -12.03
CA ILE A 297 18.55 0.55 -12.96
C ILE A 297 18.24 0.89 -14.42
N TYR A 298 16.96 0.91 -14.77
CA TYR A 298 16.53 1.17 -16.14
C TYR A 298 15.14 1.78 -16.15
N GLU A 299 14.94 2.76 -17.00
CA GLU A 299 13.64 3.39 -17.25
C GLU A 299 13.57 3.78 -18.72
N TYR A 300 12.53 3.32 -19.41
CA TYR A 300 12.27 3.73 -20.78
C TYR A 300 10.77 3.90 -21.01
N GLY A 301 10.31 5.12 -20.72
CA GLY A 301 8.90 5.49 -20.73
C GLY A 301 8.20 5.26 -22.06
N GLU A 302 8.88 5.37 -23.20
CA GLU A 302 8.28 5.08 -24.51
C GLU A 302 7.80 3.62 -24.61
N ASN A 303 8.50 2.68 -23.97
CA ASN A 303 8.04 1.29 -23.84
C ASN A 303 7.26 1.04 -22.54
N LEU A 304 7.14 2.02 -21.65
CA LEU A 304 6.54 1.89 -20.32
C LEU A 304 7.18 0.77 -19.50
N VAL A 305 8.50 0.63 -19.63
CA VAL A 305 9.30 -0.36 -18.91
C VAL A 305 10.14 0.34 -17.86
N ILE A 306 10.13 -0.21 -16.64
CA ILE A 306 10.98 0.23 -15.55
C ILE A 306 11.55 -0.99 -14.84
N ALA A 307 12.82 -0.90 -14.46
CA ALA A 307 13.48 -1.92 -13.67
C ALA A 307 14.29 -1.28 -12.54
N TYR A 308 14.28 -1.95 -11.38
CA TYR A 308 14.99 -1.51 -10.18
C TYR A 308 15.39 -2.69 -9.30
N HIS A 309 16.42 -2.50 -8.49
CA HIS A 309 16.85 -3.45 -7.47
C HIS A 309 16.06 -3.25 -6.16
N ARG A 310 15.97 -4.31 -5.36
CA ARG A 310 15.42 -4.30 -3.98
C ARG A 310 16.44 -4.80 -2.96
N GLY A 311 17.67 -4.29 -2.98
CA GLY A 311 18.70 -4.61 -1.99
C GLY A 311 19.33 -5.98 -2.16
N ILE A 312 20.31 -6.28 -1.29
CA ILE A 312 21.14 -7.48 -1.35
C ILE A 312 21.14 -8.15 0.02
N PHE A 313 20.76 -9.41 0.08
CA PHE A 313 20.78 -10.24 1.29
C PHE A 313 21.47 -11.56 0.99
N ASN A 314 22.45 -11.98 1.80
CA ASN A 314 23.21 -13.23 1.61
C ASN A 314 23.75 -13.43 0.17
N ASN A 315 24.37 -12.38 -0.40
CA ASN A 315 24.85 -12.36 -1.79
C ASN A 315 23.77 -12.61 -2.86
N CYS A 316 22.50 -12.49 -2.50
CA CYS A 316 21.37 -12.56 -3.41
C CYS A 316 20.75 -11.18 -3.55
N ARG A 317 20.56 -10.71 -4.78
CA ARG A 317 19.91 -9.44 -5.10
C ARG A 317 18.61 -9.68 -5.85
N ILE A 318 17.60 -8.89 -5.55
CA ILE A 318 16.32 -8.93 -6.28
C ILE A 318 16.25 -7.80 -7.30
N THR A 319 15.86 -8.16 -8.52
CA THR A 319 15.55 -7.21 -9.60
C THR A 319 14.09 -7.34 -9.99
N VAL A 320 13.40 -6.21 -9.98
CA VAL A 320 12.00 -6.12 -10.36
C VAL A 320 11.93 -5.39 -11.69
N ILE A 321 11.21 -5.95 -12.66
CA ILE A 321 11.01 -5.36 -13.98
C ILE A 321 9.50 -5.31 -14.24
N HIS A 322 8.98 -4.11 -14.40
CA HIS A 322 7.58 -3.90 -14.77
C HIS A 322 7.49 -3.51 -16.25
N ASN A 323 6.51 -4.11 -16.94
CA ASN A 323 6.02 -3.66 -18.23
C ASN A 323 4.58 -3.18 -18.09
N PHE A 324 4.38 -1.86 -18.11
CA PHE A 324 3.05 -1.26 -18.03
C PHE A 324 2.39 -1.05 -19.40
N SER A 325 3.06 -1.45 -20.49
CA SER A 325 2.48 -1.42 -21.83
C SER A 325 1.63 -2.66 -22.11
N ASN A 326 0.66 -2.52 -23.01
CA ASN A 326 -0.09 -3.65 -23.56
C ASN A 326 0.68 -4.37 -24.69
N ARG A 327 1.99 -4.15 -24.80
CA ARG A 327 2.88 -4.79 -25.77
C ARG A 327 3.84 -5.73 -25.03
N GLY A 328 3.93 -6.97 -25.51
CA GLY A 328 4.96 -7.92 -25.06
C GLY A 328 6.22 -7.84 -25.92
N TYR A 329 7.33 -8.25 -25.33
CA TYR A 329 8.65 -8.31 -25.96
C TYR A 329 9.23 -9.70 -25.74
N THR A 330 9.45 -10.47 -26.80
CA THR A 330 10.04 -11.82 -26.69
C THR A 330 11.53 -11.78 -26.34
N SER A 331 12.16 -10.64 -26.56
CA SER A 331 13.54 -10.34 -26.22
C SER A 331 13.63 -8.83 -25.95
N TYR A 332 14.02 -8.46 -24.73
CA TYR A 332 14.14 -7.08 -24.29
C TYR A 332 15.45 -6.91 -23.50
N ASP A 333 16.27 -5.96 -23.94
CA ASP A 333 17.58 -5.69 -23.35
C ASP A 333 17.47 -4.62 -22.27
N ILE A 334 17.96 -4.94 -21.06
CA ILE A 334 18.00 -4.06 -19.89
C ILE A 334 19.48 -3.88 -19.51
N PRO A 335 20.11 -2.76 -19.91
CA PRO A 335 21.46 -2.44 -19.46
C PRO A 335 21.47 -2.16 -17.95
N LEU A 336 22.46 -2.73 -17.27
CA LEU A 336 22.69 -2.54 -15.85
C LEU A 336 23.72 -1.41 -15.64
N PRO A 337 23.48 -0.50 -14.69
CA PRO A 337 24.33 0.67 -14.50
C PRO A 337 25.71 0.27 -13.96
N ARG A 338 26.79 0.66 -14.64
CA ARG A 338 28.17 0.40 -14.18
C ARG A 338 28.54 1.14 -12.89
N SER A 339 27.77 2.16 -12.51
CA SER A 339 27.91 2.83 -11.22
C SER A 339 27.53 1.95 -10.04
N ASP A 340 26.84 0.83 -10.28
CA ASP A 340 26.55 -0.15 -9.26
C ASP A 340 27.76 -1.09 -9.04
N PRO A 341 28.37 -1.06 -7.84
CA PRO A 341 29.57 -1.84 -7.55
C PRO A 341 29.34 -3.36 -7.55
N ASN A 342 28.09 -3.84 -7.59
CA ASN A 342 27.77 -5.26 -7.56
C ASN A 342 27.46 -5.86 -8.94
N VAL A 343 27.34 -5.04 -9.99
CA VAL A 343 26.98 -5.52 -11.33
C VAL A 343 27.99 -6.53 -11.89
N GLU A 344 29.29 -6.28 -11.68
CA GLU A 344 30.36 -7.22 -12.09
C GLU A 344 30.39 -8.51 -11.25
N ARG A 345 29.73 -8.51 -10.07
CA ARG A 345 29.65 -9.68 -9.18
C ARG A 345 28.53 -10.64 -9.54
N ILE A 346 27.63 -10.28 -10.47
CA ILE A 346 26.51 -11.13 -10.88
C ILE A 346 27.06 -12.39 -11.54
N ARG A 347 26.86 -13.55 -10.91
CA ARG A 347 27.22 -14.86 -11.44
C ARG A 347 26.18 -15.37 -12.43
N ASP A 348 24.92 -15.36 -12.00
CA ASP A 348 23.75 -15.80 -12.75
C ASP A 348 22.50 -15.05 -12.26
N ALA A 349 21.43 -15.10 -13.06
CA ALA A 349 20.13 -14.58 -12.70
C ALA A 349 19.04 -15.58 -13.13
N ILE A 350 18.01 -15.73 -12.30
CA ILE A 350 16.88 -16.63 -12.53
C ILE A 350 15.55 -15.89 -12.34
N GLU A 351 14.56 -16.19 -13.16
CA GLU A 351 13.19 -15.71 -12.93
C GLU A 351 12.55 -16.48 -11.77
N ILE A 352 12.20 -15.77 -10.70
CA ILE A 352 11.56 -16.35 -9.51
C ILE A 352 10.06 -16.08 -9.46
N PHE A 353 9.59 -15.08 -10.21
CA PHE A 353 8.16 -14.75 -10.26
C PHE A 353 7.79 -14.05 -11.56
N ASN A 354 6.66 -14.42 -12.14
CA ASN A 354 6.15 -13.87 -13.39
C ASN A 354 4.63 -13.73 -13.30
N THR A 355 4.13 -12.50 -13.41
CA THR A 355 2.69 -12.23 -13.30
C THR A 355 1.89 -12.76 -14.50
N ASP A 356 2.54 -13.13 -15.61
CA ASP A 356 1.90 -13.69 -16.81
C ASP A 356 1.86 -15.23 -16.83
N ASP A 357 2.24 -15.89 -15.74
CA ASP A 357 2.13 -17.35 -15.63
C ASP A 357 0.67 -17.83 -15.83
N LEU A 358 0.49 -18.94 -16.55
CA LEU A 358 -0.80 -19.57 -16.83
C LEU A 358 -1.58 -19.88 -15.55
N LYS A 359 -0.88 -20.21 -14.45
CA LYS A 359 -1.51 -20.48 -13.15
C LYS A 359 -2.26 -19.25 -12.61
N TYR A 360 -1.76 -18.04 -12.89
CA TYR A 360 -2.40 -16.78 -12.51
C TYR A 360 -3.36 -16.23 -13.57
N GLY A 361 -3.54 -16.96 -14.67
CA GLY A 361 -4.40 -16.54 -15.78
C GLY A 361 -3.72 -15.54 -16.70
N GLY A 362 -2.39 -15.57 -16.78
CA GLY A 362 -1.65 -14.96 -17.88
C GLY A 362 -1.56 -15.88 -19.11
N SER A 363 -0.77 -15.47 -20.08
CA SER A 363 -0.60 -16.21 -21.34
C SER A 363 0.37 -17.39 -21.23
N GLY A 364 1.36 -17.29 -20.34
CA GLY A 364 2.49 -18.22 -20.23
C GLY A 364 3.37 -18.33 -21.48
N THR A 365 3.25 -17.39 -22.41
CA THR A 365 3.98 -17.43 -23.70
C THR A 365 5.38 -16.82 -23.61
N PHE A 366 5.66 -16.04 -22.57
CA PHE A 366 6.95 -15.41 -22.31
C PHE A 366 7.65 -16.17 -21.19
N GLN A 367 8.63 -17.00 -21.54
CA GLN A 367 9.35 -17.85 -20.59
C GLN A 367 10.81 -17.45 -20.52
N ASN A 368 11.28 -17.15 -19.32
CA ASN A 368 12.68 -16.86 -19.03
C ASN A 368 13.36 -18.08 -18.40
N GLN A 369 13.56 -19.15 -19.19
CA GLN A 369 14.20 -20.38 -18.69
C GLN A 369 15.63 -20.14 -18.18
N GLN A 370 16.35 -19.24 -18.84
CA GLN A 370 17.66 -18.74 -18.41
C GLN A 370 17.73 -17.26 -18.81
N ILE A 371 18.11 -16.40 -17.85
CA ILE A 371 18.36 -15.00 -18.14
C ILE A 371 19.72 -14.90 -18.85
N GLU A 372 19.71 -14.37 -20.07
CA GLU A 372 20.95 -14.13 -20.79
C GLU A 372 21.61 -12.87 -20.22
N ILE A 373 22.87 -13.03 -19.77
CA ILE A 373 23.70 -11.94 -19.25
C ILE A 373 24.81 -11.69 -20.26
N LYS A 374 24.65 -10.63 -21.07
CA LYS A 374 25.67 -10.22 -22.05
C LYS A 374 26.71 -9.35 -21.35
N ARG A 375 27.97 -9.78 -21.43
CA ARG A 375 29.13 -9.02 -20.94
C ARG A 375 29.97 -8.61 -22.14
N ASN A 376 29.89 -7.35 -22.52
CA ASN A 376 30.72 -6.80 -23.58
C ASN A 376 31.91 -6.07 -22.94
N ASN A 377 33.13 -6.38 -23.38
CA ASN A 377 34.34 -5.75 -22.86
C ASN A 377 34.30 -4.23 -23.06
N GLY A 378 34.10 -3.49 -21.97
CA GLY A 378 34.07 -2.03 -21.98
C GLY A 378 32.67 -1.41 -22.07
N GLU A 379 31.61 -2.19 -22.32
CA GLU A 379 30.21 -1.73 -22.35
C GLU A 379 29.44 -2.18 -21.09
N ASP A 380 28.16 -1.80 -21.00
CA ASP A 380 27.27 -2.18 -19.90
C ASP A 380 26.99 -3.70 -19.91
N ILE A 381 26.79 -4.28 -18.72
CA ILE A 381 26.24 -5.63 -18.60
C ILE A 381 24.75 -5.55 -18.91
N ILE A 382 24.25 -6.44 -19.78
CA ILE A 382 22.84 -6.41 -20.22
C ILE A 382 22.14 -7.69 -19.81
N PHE A 383 20.97 -7.55 -19.20
CA PHE A 383 20.00 -8.63 -19.11
C PHE A 383 19.11 -8.65 -20.34
N THR A 384 19.01 -9.79 -21.00
CA THR A 384 18.01 -10.00 -22.05
C THR A 384 16.90 -10.89 -21.49
N VAL A 385 15.67 -10.36 -21.48
CA VAL A 385 14.48 -11.00 -20.90
C VAL A 385 13.32 -11.04 -21.89
N ALA A 386 12.52 -12.10 -21.83
CA ALA A 386 11.17 -12.11 -22.39
C ALA A 386 10.24 -11.39 -21.41
N LEU A 387 9.59 -10.33 -21.87
CA LEU A 387 8.78 -9.43 -21.06
C LEU A 387 7.32 -9.43 -21.55
N PRO A 388 6.41 -10.12 -20.84
CA PRO A 388 4.99 -10.15 -21.21
C PRO A 388 4.33 -8.77 -21.16
N PRO A 389 3.22 -8.53 -21.91
CA PRO A 389 2.45 -7.30 -21.78
C PRO A 389 1.82 -7.20 -20.38
N LEU A 390 1.69 -5.97 -19.85
CA LEU A 390 0.99 -5.68 -18.59
C LEU A 390 1.44 -6.62 -17.45
N SER A 391 2.76 -6.72 -17.24
CA SER A 391 3.33 -7.75 -16.38
C SER A 391 4.47 -7.24 -15.52
N THR A 392 4.75 -7.99 -14.47
CA THR A 392 5.99 -7.88 -13.69
C THR A 392 6.73 -9.20 -13.76
N ILE A 393 8.03 -9.12 -13.99
CA ILE A 393 8.95 -10.25 -13.77
C ILE A 393 9.91 -9.87 -12.63
N ILE A 394 10.22 -10.84 -11.79
CA ILE A 394 11.13 -10.68 -10.66
C ILE A 394 12.25 -11.68 -10.83
N LEU A 395 13.47 -11.17 -10.83
CA LEU A 395 14.69 -11.93 -10.97
C LEU A 395 15.43 -12.01 -9.64
N GLU A 396 15.96 -13.18 -9.35
CA GLU A 396 16.97 -13.40 -8.33
C GLU A 396 18.34 -13.41 -8.99
N GLU A 397 19.22 -12.52 -8.56
CA GLU A 397 20.61 -12.45 -9.00
C GLU A 397 21.54 -13.03 -7.93
N ASN A 398 22.29 -14.05 -8.31
CA ASN A 398 23.29 -14.65 -7.45
C ASN A 398 24.63 -13.95 -7.64
N LEU A 399 25.16 -13.34 -6.57
CA LEU A 399 26.43 -12.63 -6.57
C LEU A 399 27.56 -13.54 -6.07
N ILE A 400 28.77 -13.35 -6.62
CA ILE A 400 30.01 -14.04 -6.20
C ILE A 400 30.52 -13.49 -4.86
#